data_AF-A0A318SMZ8-F1
#
_entry.id   AF-A0A318SMZ8-F1
#
_cell.length_a   1.000
_cell.length_b   1.000
_cell.length_c   1.000
_cell.angle_alpha   90.00
_cell.angle_beta   90.00
_cell.angle_gamma   90.00
#
_symmetry.space_group_name_H-M   'P 1'
#
loop_
_entity.id
_entity.type
_entity.pdbx_description
1 polymer ?
#
loop_
_entity_poly.entity_id
_entity_poly.type
_entity_poly.pdbx_seq_one_letter_code
_entity_poly.pdbx_strand_id
1 'polypeptide(L)'
;MEMAQIGAVLARIEAKDSPPEHLKRIVLSLDMAENLRAFGSLCGHECQVLKFHHDIEGADMFPRIEAAGGGMFREVVAKLLSEHEVVHELIIRLDQVADRLVEDPGEANFLEAAATYRKLEEVVRSHFKYEETELVEAIGYYLGSI
;
A
#
# COMPACT_ATOMS: atom_id res chain seq x y z
N MET A 1 9.41 -5.68 -5.64
CA MET A 1 8.01 -5.63 -5.20
C MET A 1 7.33 -4.51 -5.95
N GLU A 2 6.08 -4.71 -6.39
CA GLU A 2 5.33 -3.79 -7.23
C GLU A 2 5.11 -2.41 -6.57
N MET A 3 5.00 -2.31 -5.25
CA MET A 3 5.09 -1.04 -4.50
C MET A 3 6.32 -0.18 -4.86
N ALA A 4 7.50 -0.78 -4.99
CA ALA A 4 8.69 -0.03 -5.40
C ALA A 4 8.60 0.49 -6.84
N GLN A 5 7.85 -0.19 -7.71
CA GLN A 5 7.59 0.26 -9.08
C GLN A 5 6.61 1.44 -9.08
N ILE A 6 5.58 1.41 -8.23
CA ILE A 6 4.66 2.55 -8.04
C ILE A 6 5.41 3.78 -7.52
N GLY A 7 6.27 3.61 -6.50
CA GLY A 7 7.13 4.68 -6.00
C GLY A 7 8.07 5.25 -7.08
N ALA A 8 8.60 4.41 -7.97
CA ALA A 8 9.42 4.84 -9.09
C ALA A 8 8.63 5.65 -10.14
N VAL A 9 7.37 5.29 -10.40
CA VAL A 9 6.48 6.08 -11.27
C VAL A 9 6.24 7.46 -10.67
N LEU A 10 5.94 7.55 -9.37
CA LEU A 10 5.77 8.82 -8.67
C LEU A 10 7.02 9.69 -8.75
N ALA A 11 8.19 9.12 -8.48
CA ALA A 11 9.46 9.85 -8.52
C ALA A 11 9.75 10.41 -9.92
N ARG A 12 9.45 9.68 -10.99
CA ARG A 12 9.63 10.16 -12.37
C ARG A 12 8.71 11.33 -12.72
N ILE A 13 7.47 11.32 -12.20
CA ILE A 13 6.52 12.40 -12.42
C ILE A 13 6.96 13.66 -11.65
N GLU A 14 7.43 13.50 -10.42
CA GLU A 14 7.91 14.61 -9.58
C GLU A 14 9.25 15.20 -10.02
N ALA A 15 10.15 14.37 -10.56
CA ALA A 15 11.49 14.79 -10.96
C ALA A 15 11.48 15.77 -12.14
N LYS A 16 10.34 15.97 -12.84
CA LYS A 16 10.23 16.96 -13.93
C LYS A 16 11.32 16.77 -14.99
N ASP A 17 11.77 15.53 -15.24
CA ASP A 17 13.00 15.17 -15.96
C ASP A 17 12.98 15.44 -17.49
N SER A 18 12.37 16.54 -17.92
CA SER A 18 12.47 17.12 -19.25
C SER A 18 12.58 18.64 -19.14
N PRO A 19 13.29 19.32 -20.07
CA PRO A 19 13.59 20.74 -19.95
C PRO A 19 12.33 21.61 -19.76
N PRO A 20 12.42 22.77 -19.07
CA PRO A 20 11.28 23.53 -18.53
C PRO A 20 10.16 23.84 -19.55
N GLU A 21 10.49 24.04 -20.82
CA GLU A 21 9.58 24.24 -21.97
C GLU A 21 8.74 22.99 -22.37
N HIS A 22 9.03 21.81 -21.83
CA HIS A 22 8.23 20.59 -21.98
C HIS A 22 7.31 20.33 -20.79
N LEU A 23 7.50 21.01 -19.66
CA LEU A 23 6.80 20.70 -18.41
C LEU A 23 5.28 20.93 -18.50
N LYS A 24 4.88 22.07 -19.08
CA LYS A 24 3.46 22.35 -19.38
C LYS A 24 2.87 21.37 -20.40
N ARG A 25 3.71 20.82 -21.27
CA ARG A 25 3.28 19.90 -22.33
C ARG A 25 3.14 18.48 -21.82
N ILE A 26 4.00 18.04 -20.90
CA ILE A 26 3.95 16.71 -20.27
C ILE A 26 2.77 16.64 -19.30
N VAL A 27 2.60 17.62 -18.41
CA VAL A 27 1.45 17.66 -17.47
C VAL A 27 0.12 17.75 -18.22
N LEU A 28 0.10 18.35 -19.41
CA LEU A 28 -1.09 18.45 -20.28
C LEU A 28 -1.07 17.48 -21.48
N SER A 29 -0.14 16.52 -21.57
CA SER A 29 -0.07 15.57 -22.70
C SER A 29 -0.74 14.24 -22.37
N LEU A 30 -1.11 13.54 -23.44
CA LEU A 30 -1.59 12.17 -23.43
C LEU A 30 -0.67 11.22 -22.65
N ASP A 31 0.64 11.43 -22.70
CA ASP A 31 1.62 10.58 -22.00
C ASP A 31 1.47 10.62 -20.46
N MET A 32 1.14 11.78 -19.87
CA MET A 32 0.92 11.86 -18.43
C MET A 32 -0.43 11.27 -18.04
N ALA A 33 -1.49 11.53 -18.81
CA ALA A 33 -2.79 10.90 -18.57
C ALA A 33 -2.71 9.36 -18.67
N GLU A 34 -1.85 8.82 -19.54
CA GLU A 34 -1.56 7.39 -19.61
C GLU A 34 -0.77 6.89 -18.40
N ASN A 35 0.28 7.61 -17.97
CA ASN A 35 1.03 7.27 -16.76
C ASN A 35 0.15 7.28 -15.50
N LEU A 36 -0.77 8.25 -15.37
CA LEU A 36 -1.70 8.36 -14.25
C LEU A 36 -2.74 7.23 -14.25
N ARG A 37 -3.26 6.85 -15.43
CA ARG A 37 -4.12 5.66 -15.57
C ARG A 37 -3.40 4.37 -15.21
N ALA A 38 -2.15 4.21 -15.64
CA ALA A 38 -1.33 3.06 -15.28
C ALA A 38 -1.04 3.03 -13.77
N PHE A 39 -0.73 4.18 -13.16
CA PHE A 39 -0.54 4.32 -11.72
C PHE A 39 -1.79 3.90 -10.94
N GLY A 40 -2.98 4.41 -11.31
CA GLY A 40 -4.23 4.03 -10.64
C GLY A 40 -4.51 2.52 -10.76
N SER A 41 -4.25 1.93 -11.93
CA SER A 41 -4.43 0.48 -12.15
C SER A 41 -3.50 -0.38 -11.28
N LEU A 42 -2.23 0.00 -11.18
CA LEU A 42 -1.24 -0.70 -10.34
C LEU A 42 -1.58 -0.55 -8.85
N CYS A 43 -1.95 0.67 -8.46
CA CYS A 43 -2.35 0.99 -7.09
C CYS A 43 -3.56 0.15 -6.65
N GLY A 44 -4.60 0.05 -7.50
CA GLY A 44 -5.80 -0.73 -7.22
C GLY A 44 -5.51 -2.23 -7.07
N HIS A 45 -4.65 -2.79 -7.92
CA HIS A 45 -4.25 -4.20 -7.82
C HIS A 45 -3.54 -4.51 -6.49
N GLU A 46 -2.55 -3.70 -6.12
CA GLU A 46 -1.77 -3.88 -4.90
C GLU A 46 -2.61 -3.74 -3.63
N CYS A 47 -3.53 -2.76 -3.61
CA CYS A 47 -4.47 -2.61 -2.51
C CYS A 47 -5.39 -3.83 -2.36
N GLN A 48 -5.79 -4.47 -3.47
CA GLN A 48 -6.61 -5.68 -3.44
C GLN A 48 -5.83 -6.88 -2.90
N VAL A 49 -4.57 -7.05 -3.29
CA VAL A 49 -3.69 -8.10 -2.78
C VAL A 49 -3.47 -7.94 -1.28
N LEU A 50 -3.16 -6.72 -0.82
CA LEU A 50 -2.92 -6.42 0.59
C LEU A 50 -4.17 -6.70 1.45
N LYS A 51 -5.35 -6.30 0.97
CA LYS A 51 -6.62 -6.61 1.64
C LYS A 51 -6.85 -8.11 1.77
N PHE A 52 -6.62 -8.86 0.69
CA PHE A 52 -6.79 -10.32 0.72
C PHE A 52 -5.84 -11.00 1.72
N HIS A 53 -4.60 -10.52 1.78
CA HIS A 53 -3.62 -10.97 2.76
C HIS A 53 -4.08 -10.72 4.20
N HIS A 54 -4.51 -9.51 4.55
CA HIS A 54 -5.05 -9.22 5.88
C HIS A 54 -6.33 -10.00 6.21
N ASP A 55 -7.19 -10.24 5.22
CA ASP A 55 -8.42 -11.04 5.39
C ASP A 55 -8.06 -12.47 5.80
N ILE A 56 -7.03 -13.08 5.21
CA ILE A 56 -6.54 -14.41 5.60
C ILE A 56 -5.96 -14.39 7.01
N GLU A 57 -5.17 -13.37 7.33
CA GLU A 57 -4.56 -13.25 8.66
C GLU A 57 -5.58 -13.14 9.78
N GLY A 58 -6.55 -12.24 9.61
CA GLY A 58 -7.60 -12.02 10.59
C GLY A 58 -8.55 -13.21 10.72
N ALA A 59 -8.88 -13.89 9.61
CA ALA A 59 -9.87 -14.96 9.62
C ALA A 59 -9.30 -16.35 9.96
N ASP A 60 -8.02 -16.62 9.69
CA ASP A 60 -7.40 -17.94 9.89
C ASP A 60 -6.09 -17.90 10.66
N MET A 61 -5.10 -17.14 10.16
CA MET A 61 -3.72 -17.26 10.66
C MET A 61 -3.57 -16.83 12.12
N PHE A 62 -4.05 -15.64 12.46
CA PHE A 62 -3.94 -15.09 13.81
C PHE A 62 -4.73 -15.91 14.85
N PRO A 63 -5.99 -16.34 14.60
CA PRO A 63 -6.70 -17.25 15.50
C PRO A 63 -5.92 -18.54 15.80
N ARG A 64 -5.25 -19.13 14.80
CA ARG A 64 -4.44 -20.35 14.97
C ARG A 64 -3.19 -20.11 15.78
N ILE A 65 -2.48 -19.00 15.54
CA ILE A 65 -1.30 -18.60 16.32
C ILE A 65 -1.67 -18.37 17.79
N GLU A 66 -2.76 -17.65 18.07
CA GLU A 66 -3.21 -17.42 19.44
C GLU A 66 -3.58 -18.72 20.17
N ALA A 67 -4.30 -19.62 19.48
CA ALA A 67 -4.71 -20.91 20.02
C ALA A 67 -3.50 -21.81 20.33
N ALA A 68 -2.51 -21.85 19.43
CA ALA A 68 -1.33 -22.70 19.59
C ALA A 68 -0.32 -22.14 20.59
N GLY A 69 -0.19 -20.82 20.67
CA GLY A 69 0.71 -20.12 21.61
C GLY A 69 0.17 -19.96 23.03
N GLY A 70 -1.02 -20.49 23.35
CA GLY A 70 -1.58 -20.41 24.70
C GLY A 70 -1.78 -18.98 25.22
N GLY A 71 -2.00 -18.02 24.32
CA GLY A 71 -2.15 -16.59 24.63
C GLY A 71 -0.87 -15.75 24.63
N MET A 72 0.31 -16.35 24.36
CA MET A 72 1.58 -15.60 24.27
C MET A 72 1.56 -14.47 23.24
N PHE A 73 0.83 -14.64 22.14
CA PHE A 73 0.79 -13.69 21.02
C PHE A 73 -0.40 -12.73 21.05
N ARG A 74 -1.23 -12.75 22.10
CA ARG A 74 -2.50 -11.97 22.12
C ARG A 74 -2.29 -10.48 21.90
N GLU A 75 -1.33 -9.88 22.58
CA GLU A 75 -1.07 -8.44 22.47
C GLU A 75 -0.48 -8.09 21.09
N VAL A 76 0.36 -8.96 20.53
CA VAL A 76 0.93 -8.80 19.18
C VAL A 76 -0.18 -8.85 18.14
N VAL A 77 -1.03 -9.87 18.20
CA VAL A 77 -2.18 -10.05 17.29
C VAL A 77 -3.17 -8.90 17.40
N ALA A 78 -3.51 -8.48 18.63
CA ALA A 78 -4.40 -7.34 18.85
C ALA A 78 -3.85 -6.06 18.22
N LYS A 79 -2.54 -5.83 18.34
CA LYS A 79 -1.88 -4.70 17.69
C LYS A 79 -1.90 -4.82 16.16
N LEU A 80 -1.58 -5.99 15.60
CA LEU A 80 -1.60 -6.20 14.15
C LEU A 80 -3.00 -5.96 13.56
N LEU A 81 -4.05 -6.48 14.21
CA LEU A 81 -5.44 -6.22 13.80
C LEU A 81 -5.79 -4.73 13.85
N SER A 82 -5.32 -4.00 14.87
CA SER A 82 -5.50 -2.55 14.92
C SER A 82 -4.72 -1.83 13.81
N GLU A 83 -3.54 -2.31 13.42
CA GLU A 83 -2.80 -1.78 12.28
C GLU A 83 -3.51 -2.08 10.95
N HIS A 84 -4.18 -3.23 10.80
CA HIS A 84 -4.97 -3.56 9.62
C HIS A 84 -6.09 -2.52 9.41
N GLU A 85 -6.74 -2.06 10.47
CA GLU A 85 -7.76 -1.00 10.38
C GLU A 85 -7.18 0.31 9.82
N VAL A 86 -5.99 0.70 10.28
CA VAL A 86 -5.30 1.90 9.80
C VAL A 86 -4.90 1.75 8.33
N VAL A 87 -4.37 0.59 7.94
CA VAL A 87 -3.99 0.31 6.55
C VAL A 87 -5.21 0.32 5.65
N HIS A 88 -6.32 -0.31 6.05
CA HIS A 88 -7.57 -0.31 5.28
C HIS A 88 -8.16 1.09 5.10
N GLU A 89 -8.12 1.94 6.12
CA GLU A 89 -8.51 3.34 5.99
C GLU A 89 -7.63 4.11 5.00
N LEU A 90 -6.31 3.87 5.00
CA LEU A 90 -5.39 4.48 4.03
C LEU A 90 -5.63 3.98 2.60
N ILE A 91 -6.00 2.70 2.43
CA ILE A 91 -6.40 2.15 1.13
C ILE A 91 -7.66 2.86 0.61
N ILE A 92 -8.68 3.03 1.45
CA ILE A 92 -9.92 3.74 1.06
C ILE A 92 -9.62 5.18 0.64
N ARG A 93 -8.77 5.88 1.39
CA ARG A 93 -8.36 7.25 1.02
C ARG A 93 -7.58 7.28 -0.28
N LEU A 94 -6.70 6.31 -0.47
CA LEU A 94 -5.89 6.20 -1.68
C LEU A 94 -6.75 5.93 -2.92
N ASP A 95 -7.77 5.08 -2.79
CA ASP A 95 -8.78 4.83 -3.83
C ASP A 95 -9.51 6.12 -4.21
N GLN A 96 -10.01 6.87 -3.22
CA GLN A 96 -10.72 8.15 -3.44
C GLN A 96 -9.86 9.23 -4.10
N VAL A 97 -8.58 9.36 -3.73
CA VAL A 97 -7.68 10.34 -4.36
C VAL A 97 -7.23 9.87 -5.74
N ALA A 98 -7.12 8.57 -5.98
CA ALA A 98 -6.81 8.00 -7.29
C ALA A 98 -7.98 8.20 -8.26
N ASP A 99 -9.22 7.96 -7.83
CA ASP A 99 -10.42 8.25 -8.61
C ASP A 99 -10.49 9.72 -9.01
N ARG A 100 -10.30 10.63 -8.04
CA ARG A 100 -10.24 12.08 -8.31
C ARG A 100 -9.15 12.45 -9.30
N LEU A 101 -7.98 11.82 -9.21
CA LEU A 101 -6.86 12.04 -10.14
C LEU A 101 -7.17 11.52 -11.56
N VAL A 102 -7.94 10.44 -11.69
CA VAL A 102 -8.39 9.91 -12.98
C VAL A 102 -9.45 10.84 -13.61
N GLU A 103 -10.39 11.33 -12.79
CA GLU A 103 -11.46 12.24 -13.24
C GLU A 103 -10.95 13.64 -13.60
N ASP A 104 -10.05 14.21 -12.78
CA ASP A 104 -9.46 15.54 -12.98
C ASP A 104 -7.92 15.47 -12.83
N PRO A 105 -7.20 15.16 -13.92
CA PRO A 105 -5.74 15.09 -13.92
C PRO A 105 -5.12 16.49 -13.75
N GLY A 106 -4.75 16.83 -12.51
CA GLY A 106 -4.13 18.10 -12.16
C GLY A 106 -3.01 17.97 -11.12
N GLU A 107 -2.11 18.96 -11.06
CA GLU A 107 -0.95 18.96 -10.15
C GLU A 107 -1.36 18.79 -8.68
N ALA A 108 -2.46 19.42 -8.25
CA ALA A 108 -2.96 19.31 -6.88
C ALA A 108 -3.42 17.87 -6.55
N ASN A 109 -4.27 17.28 -7.40
CA ASN A 109 -4.78 15.92 -7.21
C ASN A 109 -3.64 14.90 -7.29
N PHE A 110 -2.64 15.15 -8.14
CA PHE A 110 -1.44 14.30 -8.22
C PHE A 110 -0.64 14.32 -6.92
N LEU A 111 -0.36 15.51 -6.37
CA LEU A 111 0.39 15.64 -5.12
C LEU A 111 -0.35 14.99 -3.95
N GLU A 112 -1.69 15.08 -3.93
CA GLU A 112 -2.52 14.42 -2.91
C GLU A 112 -2.45 12.89 -3.02
N ALA A 113 -2.59 12.33 -4.23
CA ALA A 113 -2.46 10.90 -4.48
C ALA A 113 -1.06 10.38 -4.13
N ALA A 114 -0.01 11.10 -4.53
CA ALA A 114 1.37 10.76 -4.24
C ALA A 114 1.66 10.77 -2.72
N ALA A 115 1.19 11.78 -2.00
CA ALA A 115 1.34 11.87 -0.56
C ALA A 115 0.60 10.75 0.18
N THR A 116 -0.63 10.45 -0.24
CA THR A 116 -1.43 9.36 0.34
C THR A 116 -0.78 8.00 0.09
N TYR A 117 -0.28 7.76 -1.12
CA TYR A 117 0.46 6.55 -1.47
C TYR A 117 1.71 6.37 -0.59
N ARG A 118 2.53 7.41 -0.44
CA ARG A 118 3.73 7.33 0.41
C ARG A 118 3.40 7.03 1.86
N LYS A 119 2.31 7.59 2.37
CA LYS A 119 1.87 7.30 3.72
C LYS A 119 1.46 5.84 3.87
N LEU A 120 0.72 5.32 2.89
CA LEU A 120 0.39 3.89 2.84
C LEU A 120 1.65 3.03 2.77
N GLU A 121 2.60 3.33 1.88
CA GLU A 121 3.86 2.58 1.75
C GLU A 121 4.65 2.58 3.07
N GLU A 122 4.80 3.73 3.71
CA GLU A 122 5.50 3.86 5.00
C GLU A 122 4.86 2.97 6.07
N VAL A 123 3.53 3.04 6.21
CA VAL A 123 2.79 2.27 7.22
C VAL A 123 2.86 0.78 6.93
N VAL A 124 2.64 0.36 5.68
CA VAL A 124 2.68 -1.06 5.28
C VAL A 124 4.07 -1.65 5.51
N ARG A 125 5.15 -0.92 5.17
CA ARG A 125 6.52 -1.37 5.45
C ARG A 125 6.79 -1.52 6.95
N SER A 126 6.31 -0.57 7.75
CA SER A 126 6.46 -0.64 9.21
C SER A 126 5.66 -1.80 9.80
N HIS A 127 4.44 -2.02 9.31
CA HIS A 127 3.54 -3.09 9.73
C HIS A 127 4.15 -4.46 9.43
N PHE A 128 4.54 -4.73 8.18
CA PHE A 128 5.19 -5.99 7.81
C PHE A 128 6.45 -6.26 8.61
N LYS A 129 7.28 -5.23 8.85
CA LYS A 129 8.48 -5.39 9.67
C LYS A 129 8.14 -5.83 11.09
N TYR A 130 7.09 -5.25 11.68
CA TYR A 130 6.65 -5.63 13.02
C TYR A 130 6.11 -7.06 13.04
N GLU A 131 5.24 -7.41 12.09
CA GLU A 131 4.73 -8.77 11.95
C GLU A 131 5.85 -9.81 11.81
N GLU A 132 6.77 -9.58 10.87
CA GLU A 132 7.90 -10.49 10.63
C GLU A 132 8.75 -10.65 11.90
N THR A 133 9.03 -9.55 12.59
CA THR A 133 9.85 -9.58 13.81
C THR A 133 9.19 -10.40 14.93
N GLU A 134 7.87 -10.29 15.08
CA GLU A 134 7.17 -10.89 16.22
C GLU A 134 6.64 -12.30 15.92
N LEU A 135 6.28 -12.61 14.67
CA LEU A 135 5.55 -13.82 14.31
C LEU A 135 6.31 -14.79 13.41
N VAL A 136 7.44 -14.43 12.78
CA VAL A 136 8.12 -15.34 11.83
C VAL A 136 8.47 -16.70 12.44
N GLU A 137 8.97 -16.72 13.67
CA GLU A 137 9.29 -17.97 14.37
C GLU A 137 8.03 -18.74 14.76
N ALA A 138 6.98 -18.03 15.19
CA ALA A 138 5.70 -18.62 15.56
C ALA A 138 5.01 -19.26 14.36
N ILE A 139 5.03 -18.62 13.19
CA ILE A 139 4.49 -19.16 11.94
C ILE A 139 5.23 -20.47 11.60
N GLY A 140 6.57 -20.43 11.57
CA GLY A 140 7.37 -21.61 11.25
C GLY A 140 7.16 -22.78 12.23
N TYR A 141 6.97 -22.49 13.52
CA TYR A 141 6.79 -23.51 14.56
C TYR A 141 5.35 -24.06 14.65
N TYR A 142 4.34 -23.19 14.64
CA TYR A 142 2.94 -23.56 14.89
C TYR A 142 2.13 -23.83 13.63
N LEU A 143 2.47 -23.21 12.51
CA LEU A 143 1.74 -23.37 11.25
C LEU A 143 2.50 -24.26 10.25
N GLY A 144 3.78 -24.54 10.50
CA GLY A 144 4.66 -25.27 9.60
C GLY A 144 5.07 -24.43 8.38
N SER A 145 5.84 -25.01 7.48
CA SER A 145 6.07 -24.39 6.17
C SER A 145 4.76 -24.39 5.39
N ILE A 146 4.19 -23.21 5.16
CA ILE A 146 3.09 -22.99 4.20
C ILE A 146 3.64 -23.21 2.78
#